data_AF-A0A1B6FIL5-F1
#
_entry.id   AF-A0A1B6FIL5-F1
#
_cell.length_a   1.000
_cell.length_b   1.000
_cell.length_c   1.000
_cell.angle_alpha   90.00
_cell.angle_beta   90.00
_cell.angle_gamma   90.00
#
_symmetry.space_group_name_H-M   'P 1'
#
loop_
_entity.id
_entity.type
_entity.pdbx_description
1 polymer ?
#
loop_
_entity_poly.entity_id
_entity_poly.type
_entity_poly.pdbx_seq_one_letter_code
_entity_poly.pdbx_strand_id
1 'polypeptide(L)'
;QFEAHLTGAPEEVVQLVNNIKEVGEQFLYHWKTFPIILPPPVNATAPSHTSVANADIPYITGGGGEGCCTLARRQHRPNNLRDLFVAPSFDELDAVAVDSSGEPRRLTGKQLESLRERGEFEVPSLNFAGQTHKWRLSGLLQKGCERSRAALLDDLALALRFVLVTARARLTSHFFSLAQAAKSLLSGTVKLL
;
A
#
# COMPACT_ATOMS: atom_id res chain seq x y z
N GLN A 1 -26.57 29.00 -18.05
CA GLN A 1 -27.92 29.48 -17.68
C GLN A 1 -28.59 28.36 -16.92
N PHE A 2 -29.03 28.62 -15.69
CA PHE A 2 -29.69 27.61 -14.85
C PHE A 2 -31.17 27.51 -15.23
N GLU A 3 -31.66 26.31 -15.53
CA GLU A 3 -33.05 26.09 -15.96
C GLU A 3 -33.92 25.69 -14.77
N ALA A 4 -34.73 26.65 -14.28
CA ALA A 4 -35.67 26.43 -13.20
C ALA A 4 -37.06 26.14 -13.78
N HIS A 5 -37.55 24.91 -13.60
CA HIS A 5 -38.90 24.54 -13.99
C HIS A 5 -39.89 24.92 -12.88
N LEU A 6 -40.61 26.03 -13.06
CA LEU A 6 -41.53 26.61 -12.06
C LEU A 6 -43.00 26.39 -12.41
N THR A 7 -43.33 25.25 -13.03
CA THR A 7 -44.71 24.93 -13.42
C THR A 7 -45.62 24.80 -12.19
N GLY A 8 -46.56 25.75 -12.04
CA GLY A 8 -47.61 25.75 -11.01
C GLY A 8 -47.31 26.57 -9.74
N ALA A 9 -46.22 27.34 -9.70
CA ALA A 9 -45.89 28.17 -8.54
C ALA A 9 -46.66 29.51 -8.53
N PRO A 10 -47.02 30.05 -7.34
CA PRO A 10 -47.57 31.40 -7.21
C PRO A 10 -46.64 32.46 -7.80
N GLU A 11 -47.21 33.53 -8.36
CA GLU A 11 -46.49 34.57 -9.11
C GLU A 11 -45.37 35.23 -8.27
N GLU A 12 -45.59 35.39 -6.97
CA GLU A 12 -44.61 35.90 -6.01
C GLU A 12 -43.36 35.00 -5.89
N VAL A 13 -43.54 33.68 -5.93
CA VAL A 13 -42.45 32.70 -5.82
C VAL A 13 -41.66 32.64 -7.11
N VAL A 14 -42.34 32.75 -8.26
CA VAL A 14 -41.69 32.81 -9.57
C VAL A 14 -40.76 34.03 -9.65
N GLN A 15 -41.25 35.19 -9.20
CA GLN A 15 -40.46 36.42 -9.19
C GLN A 15 -39.24 36.33 -8.25
N LEU A 16 -39.41 35.76 -7.06
CA LEU A 16 -38.31 35.56 -6.12
C LEU A 16 -37.23 34.62 -6.69
N VAL A 17 -37.63 33.49 -7.28
CA VAL A 17 -36.69 32.53 -7.88
C VAL A 17 -35.95 33.14 -9.06
N ASN A 18 -36.61 33.98 -9.87
CA ASN A 18 -35.96 34.70 -10.96
C ASN A 18 -34.93 35.72 -10.45
N ASN A 19 -35.23 36.45 -9.38
CA ASN A 19 -34.27 37.37 -8.76
C ASN A 19 -33.06 36.61 -8.17
N ILE A 20 -33.30 35.48 -7.48
CA ILE A 20 -32.23 34.62 -6.96
C ILE A 20 -31.39 34.05 -8.09
N LYS A 21 -32.02 33.66 -9.20
CA LYS A 21 -31.34 33.17 -10.40
C LYS A 21 -30.46 34.26 -10.99
N GLU A 22 -30.95 35.48 -11.14
CA GLU A 22 -30.16 36.60 -11.70
C GLU A 22 -28.92 36.90 -10.86
N VAL A 23 -29.09 37.00 -9.53
CA VAL A 23 -27.97 37.19 -8.61
C VAL A 23 -27.02 35.98 -8.63
N GLY A 24 -27.57 34.77 -8.63
CA GLY A 24 -26.79 33.54 -8.74
C GLY A 24 -25.96 33.49 -10.04
N GLU A 25 -26.53 33.93 -11.16
CA GLU A 25 -25.83 33.95 -12.45
C GLU A 25 -24.73 35.02 -12.50
N GLN A 26 -24.89 36.13 -11.77
CA GLN A 26 -23.88 37.19 -11.65
C GLN A 26 -22.69 36.80 -10.75
N PHE A 27 -22.93 36.07 -9.65
CA PHE A 27 -21.90 35.77 -8.64
C PHE A 27 -21.32 34.35 -8.71
N LEU A 28 -22.06 33.35 -9.21
CA LEU A 28 -21.59 31.98 -9.26
C LEU A 28 -20.71 31.75 -10.49
N TYR A 29 -19.53 31.19 -10.24
CA TYR A 29 -18.61 30.82 -11.30
C TYR A 29 -19.17 29.64 -12.11
N HIS A 30 -19.39 29.84 -13.41
CA HIS A 30 -19.87 28.79 -14.31
C HIS A 30 -18.69 28.08 -14.95
N TRP A 31 -18.42 26.84 -14.57
CA TRP A 31 -17.51 25.98 -15.34
C TRP A 31 -18.15 25.66 -16.69
N LYS A 32 -17.69 26.34 -17.76
CA LYS A 32 -18.04 25.98 -19.14
C LYS A 32 -17.52 24.58 -19.51
N THR A 33 -16.40 24.21 -18.92
CA THR A 33 -15.76 22.91 -19.10
C THR A 33 -15.09 22.54 -17.79
N PHE A 34 -15.35 21.32 -17.33
CA PHE A 34 -14.75 20.80 -16.10
C PHE A 34 -13.23 20.70 -16.33
N PRO A 35 -12.38 21.35 -15.52
CA PRO A 35 -10.93 21.42 -15.78
C PRO A 35 -10.21 20.09 -15.54
N ILE A 36 -10.94 19.06 -15.08
CA ILE A 36 -10.41 17.73 -14.82
C ILE A 36 -10.93 16.80 -15.90
N ILE A 37 -10.00 16.25 -16.69
CA ILE A 37 -10.29 15.13 -17.59
C ILE A 37 -10.53 13.92 -16.70
N LEU A 38 -11.80 13.54 -16.54
CA LEU A 38 -12.15 12.33 -15.82
C LEU A 38 -11.66 11.11 -16.61
N PRO A 39 -11.19 10.05 -15.94
CA PRO A 39 -10.92 8.78 -16.59
C PRO A 39 -12.17 8.29 -17.34
N PRO A 40 -12.01 7.55 -18.46
CA PRO A 40 -13.13 6.90 -19.11
C PRO A 40 -13.94 6.10 -18.09
N PRO A 41 -15.28 6.20 -18.11
CA PRO A 41 -16.09 5.48 -17.14
C PRO A 41 -15.93 3.97 -17.39
N VAL A 42 -16.00 3.17 -16.32
CA VAL A 42 -15.71 1.72 -16.36
C VAL A 42 -16.61 0.94 -17.34
N ASN A 43 -17.74 1.53 -17.73
CA ASN A 43 -18.70 1.01 -18.71
C ASN A 43 -18.51 1.54 -20.14
N ALA A 44 -17.56 2.45 -20.39
CA ALA A 44 -17.19 2.86 -21.73
C ALA A 44 -16.52 1.67 -22.41
N THR A 45 -17.36 0.87 -23.07
CA THR A 45 -16.91 -0.22 -23.93
C THR A 45 -16.15 0.44 -25.05
N ALA A 46 -14.82 0.50 -24.93
CA ALA A 46 -14.00 0.84 -26.08
C ALA A 46 -14.40 -0.16 -27.19
N PRO A 47 -14.70 0.31 -28.41
CA PRO A 47 -14.74 -0.60 -29.55
C PRO A 47 -13.31 -1.11 -29.73
N SER A 48 -12.96 -2.20 -29.04
CA SER A 48 -11.74 -2.94 -29.33
C SER A 48 -11.92 -3.51 -30.71
N HIS A 49 -11.38 -2.80 -31.68
CA HIS A 49 -11.20 -3.26 -33.04
C HIS A 49 -10.56 -4.66 -33.01
N THR A 50 -11.17 -5.57 -33.77
CA THR A 50 -10.61 -6.85 -34.23
C THR A 50 -10.27 -7.91 -33.17
N SER A 51 -11.31 -8.57 -32.66
CA SER A 51 -11.23 -10.00 -32.35
C SER A 51 -11.14 -10.79 -33.67
N VAL A 52 -9.92 -11.02 -34.16
CA VAL A 52 -9.70 -12.02 -35.21
C VAL A 52 -9.87 -13.38 -34.53
N ALA A 53 -10.97 -14.05 -34.86
CA ALA A 53 -11.14 -15.46 -34.62
C ALA A 53 -10.10 -16.21 -35.46
N ASN A 54 -9.07 -16.76 -34.82
CA ASN A 54 -8.30 -17.86 -35.41
C ASN A 54 -8.56 -19.10 -34.56
N ALA A 55 -9.42 -19.95 -35.12
CA ALA A 55 -9.39 -21.37 -34.88
C ALA A 55 -8.02 -21.94 -35.31
N ASP A 56 -7.74 -23.15 -34.83
CA ASP A 56 -6.68 -24.08 -35.26
C ASP A 56 -5.38 -24.07 -34.46
N ILE A 57 -5.36 -24.82 -33.34
CA ILE A 57 -4.29 -25.78 -33.03
C ILE A 57 -4.92 -27.03 -32.37
N PRO A 58 -4.82 -28.24 -32.98
CA PRO A 58 -5.24 -29.51 -32.38
C PRO A 58 -4.08 -30.23 -31.66
N TYR A 59 -4.38 -31.35 -30.96
CA TYR A 59 -3.50 -32.32 -30.24
C TYR A 59 -3.49 -32.09 -28.70
N ILE A 60 -3.82 -32.99 -27.76
CA ILE A 60 -3.92 -34.46 -27.67
C ILE A 60 -5.04 -34.85 -26.69
N THR A 61 -5.85 -35.84 -27.06
CA THR A 61 -6.63 -36.69 -26.15
C THR A 61 -5.76 -37.81 -25.58
N GLY A 62 -5.72 -37.96 -24.25
CA GLY A 62 -5.18 -39.18 -23.63
C GLY A 62 -5.30 -39.22 -22.11
N GLY A 63 -6.19 -40.09 -21.60
CA GLY A 63 -6.04 -40.73 -20.28
C GLY A 63 -6.99 -40.25 -19.19
N GLY A 64 -7.84 -41.16 -18.71
CA GLY A 64 -8.87 -40.91 -17.70
C GLY A 64 -8.38 -40.73 -16.27
N GLY A 65 -9.32 -40.35 -15.39
CA GLY A 65 -9.16 -40.39 -13.94
C GLY A 65 -9.41 -39.06 -13.25
N GLU A 66 -10.60 -38.92 -12.68
CA GLU A 66 -11.04 -38.09 -11.55
C GLU A 66 -10.12 -36.95 -11.03
N GLY A 67 -10.74 -35.77 -10.90
CA GLY A 67 -10.24 -34.66 -10.09
C GLY A 67 -9.64 -33.52 -10.91
N CYS A 68 -10.48 -32.57 -11.34
CA CYS A 68 -9.97 -31.30 -11.84
C CYS A 68 -10.78 -30.15 -11.26
N CYS A 69 -10.19 -29.54 -10.23
CA CYS A 69 -10.51 -28.20 -9.77
C CYS A 69 -10.53 -27.29 -11.00
N THR A 70 -11.70 -26.80 -11.39
CA THR A 70 -11.81 -25.78 -12.42
C THR A 70 -11.29 -24.48 -11.83
N LEU A 71 -9.96 -24.33 -11.77
CA LEU A 71 -9.29 -23.04 -11.78
C LEU A 71 -9.67 -22.38 -13.10
N ALA A 72 -10.85 -21.80 -13.11
CA ALA A 72 -11.39 -21.06 -14.22
C ALA A 72 -10.46 -19.88 -14.46
N ARG A 73 -9.62 -20.06 -15.49
CA ARG A 73 -9.11 -18.98 -16.33
C ARG A 73 -10.31 -18.12 -16.72
N ARG A 74 -10.69 -17.15 -15.88
CA ARG A 74 -11.71 -16.15 -16.20
C ARG A 74 -11.11 -15.30 -17.32
N GLN A 75 -11.33 -15.76 -18.55
CA GLN A 75 -11.24 -14.92 -19.71
C GLN A 75 -12.06 -13.66 -19.43
N HIS A 76 -11.40 -12.52 -19.64
CA HIS A 76 -11.88 -11.16 -19.56
C HIS A 76 -13.39 -11.03 -19.81
N ARG A 77 -14.19 -11.22 -18.75
CA ARG A 77 -15.64 -11.01 -18.81
C ARG A 77 -15.85 -9.50 -18.80
N PRO A 78 -16.64 -8.93 -19.73
CA PRO A 78 -16.94 -7.51 -19.69
C PRO A 78 -17.48 -7.14 -18.30
N ASN A 79 -16.86 -6.16 -17.66
CA ASN A 79 -17.13 -5.76 -16.28
C ASN A 79 -18.64 -5.50 -16.09
N ASN A 80 -19.34 -6.43 -15.44
CA ASN A 80 -20.74 -6.21 -15.09
C ASN A 80 -20.79 -5.24 -13.92
N LEU A 81 -21.52 -4.12 -14.06
CA LEU A 81 -21.63 -3.09 -13.02
C LEU A 81 -22.12 -3.64 -11.67
N ARG A 82 -22.89 -4.74 -11.66
CA ARG A 82 -23.33 -5.36 -10.42
C ARG A 82 -22.18 -6.04 -9.66
N ASP A 83 -21.18 -6.53 -10.37
CA ASP A 83 -20.00 -7.19 -9.78
C ASP A 83 -19.00 -6.16 -9.19
N LEU A 84 -19.07 -4.89 -9.59
CA LEU A 84 -18.22 -3.82 -9.05
C LEU A 84 -18.57 -3.45 -7.59
N PHE A 85 -19.82 -3.68 -7.19
CA PHE A 85 -20.31 -3.38 -5.84
C PHE A 85 -20.38 -4.62 -4.95
N VAL A 86 -20.00 -5.79 -5.46
CA VAL A 86 -19.82 -6.97 -4.62
C VAL A 86 -18.51 -6.78 -3.89
N ALA A 87 -18.60 -6.57 -2.57
CA ALA A 87 -17.42 -6.53 -1.72
C ALA A 87 -16.67 -7.86 -1.90
N PRO A 88 -15.40 -7.84 -2.30
CA PRO A 88 -14.60 -9.05 -2.39
C PRO A 88 -14.55 -9.71 -1.01
N SER A 89 -14.72 -11.03 -0.96
CA SER A 89 -14.69 -11.76 0.32
C SER A 89 -13.28 -11.75 0.90
N PHE A 90 -13.18 -11.50 2.20
CA PHE A 90 -11.91 -11.48 2.94
C PHE A 90 -11.34 -12.88 3.24
N ASP A 91 -12.02 -13.94 2.81
CA ASP A 91 -11.61 -15.35 2.98
C ASP A 91 -10.33 -15.72 2.20
N GLU A 92 -9.82 -14.79 1.40
CA GLU A 92 -8.58 -14.96 0.64
C GLU A 92 -7.38 -15.23 1.54
N LEU A 93 -7.30 -14.60 2.71
CA LEU A 93 -6.14 -14.72 3.59
C LEU A 93 -5.96 -16.16 4.08
N ASP A 94 -7.06 -16.82 4.44
CA ASP A 94 -7.05 -18.21 4.87
C ASP A 94 -6.73 -19.14 3.69
N ALA A 95 -7.31 -18.88 2.51
CA ALA A 95 -7.03 -19.64 1.30
C ALA A 95 -5.56 -19.53 0.84
N VAL A 96 -4.92 -18.38 1.09
CA VAL A 96 -3.49 -18.16 0.79
C VAL A 96 -2.58 -18.79 1.85
N ALA A 97 -3.07 -18.93 3.09
CA ALA A 97 -2.34 -19.54 4.20
C ALA A 97 -2.31 -21.07 4.13
N VAL A 98 -3.33 -21.71 3.54
CA VAL A 98 -3.44 -23.17 3.45
C VAL A 98 -3.05 -23.70 2.07
N ASP A 99 -2.48 -24.91 2.03
CA ASP A 99 -2.27 -25.63 0.79
C ASP A 99 -3.52 -26.42 0.37
N SER A 100 -3.51 -27.01 -0.83
CA SER A 100 -4.59 -27.85 -1.37
C SER A 100 -4.95 -29.06 -0.48
N SER A 101 -4.07 -29.46 0.43
CA SER A 101 -4.28 -30.51 1.44
C SER A 101 -4.90 -30.02 2.75
N GLY A 102 -5.10 -28.70 2.93
CA GLY A 102 -5.58 -28.10 4.17
C GLY A 102 -4.48 -27.84 5.23
N GLU A 103 -3.23 -28.20 4.94
CA GLU A 103 -2.09 -27.92 5.81
C GLU A 103 -1.58 -26.48 5.63
N PRO A 104 -0.97 -25.87 6.67
CA PRO A 104 -0.38 -24.53 6.54
C PRO A 104 0.75 -24.56 5.50
N ARG A 105 0.67 -23.63 4.55
CA ARG A 105 1.61 -23.52 3.44
C ARG A 105 3.01 -23.20 3.98
N ARG A 106 3.98 -24.04 3.62
CA ARG A 106 5.38 -23.80 3.97
C ARG A 106 5.93 -22.64 3.13
N LEU A 107 6.73 -21.79 3.78
CA LEU A 107 7.39 -20.66 3.12
C LEU A 107 8.47 -21.17 2.14
N THR A 108 8.55 -20.52 0.98
CA THR A 108 9.61 -20.77 -0.01
C THR A 108 10.95 -20.20 0.51
N GLY A 109 12.09 -20.74 0.08
CA GLY A 109 13.41 -20.25 0.50
C GLY A 109 13.59 -18.73 0.32
N LYS A 110 13.09 -18.17 -0.79
CA LYS A 110 13.10 -16.71 -1.05
C LYS A 110 12.28 -15.93 -0.02
N GLN A 111 11.11 -16.45 0.37
CA GLN A 111 10.26 -15.82 1.39
C GLN A 111 10.94 -15.86 2.75
N LEU A 112 11.59 -16.98 3.08
CA LEU A 112 12.35 -17.13 4.33
C LEU A 112 13.55 -16.18 4.41
N GLU A 113 14.23 -15.95 3.28
CA GLU A 113 15.30 -14.96 3.17
C GLU A 113 14.77 -13.53 3.38
N SER A 114 13.68 -13.16 2.69
CA SER A 114 13.04 -11.86 2.90
C SER A 114 12.58 -11.65 4.35
N LEU A 115 12.11 -12.72 4.99
CA LEU A 115 11.73 -12.73 6.40
C LEU A 115 12.94 -12.55 7.32
N ARG A 116 14.09 -13.13 6.99
CA ARG A 116 15.35 -12.95 7.75
C ARG A 116 15.90 -11.53 7.60
N GLU A 117 15.79 -10.94 6.43
CA GLU A 117 16.31 -9.59 6.17
C GLU A 117 15.41 -8.51 6.76
N ARG A 118 14.09 -8.58 6.50
CA ARG A 118 13.13 -7.49 6.75
C ARG A 118 12.01 -7.85 7.74
N GLY A 119 11.88 -9.12 8.13
CA GLY A 119 10.78 -9.58 9.00
C GLY A 119 9.42 -9.64 8.28
N GLU A 120 9.43 -9.64 6.94
CA GLU A 120 8.24 -9.63 6.11
C GLU A 120 8.47 -10.38 4.79
N PHE A 121 7.40 -10.93 4.23
CA PHE A 121 7.41 -11.61 2.94
C PHE A 121 6.14 -11.31 2.15
N GLU A 122 6.19 -11.56 0.84
CA GLU A 122 5.09 -11.27 -0.07
C GLU A 122 4.47 -12.55 -0.62
N VAL A 123 3.14 -12.52 -0.82
CA VAL A 123 2.37 -13.63 -1.39
C VAL A 123 1.40 -13.09 -2.44
N PRO A 124 1.32 -13.68 -3.65
CA PRO A 124 0.38 -13.24 -4.68
C PRO A 124 -1.08 -13.32 -4.22
N SER A 125 -1.85 -12.30 -4.56
CA SER A 125 -3.30 -12.31 -4.35
C SER A 125 -3.98 -13.26 -5.33
N LEU A 126 -4.98 -14.01 -4.84
CA LEU A 126 -5.83 -14.88 -5.64
C LEU A 126 -6.96 -14.08 -6.32
N ASN A 127 -7.53 -13.10 -5.62
CA ASN A 127 -8.67 -12.32 -6.11
C ASN A 127 -8.26 -11.12 -6.97
N PHE A 128 -7.08 -10.54 -6.71
CA PHE A 128 -6.60 -9.34 -7.37
C PHE A 128 -5.33 -9.64 -8.19
N ALA A 129 -5.53 -9.95 -9.47
CA ALA A 129 -4.42 -10.21 -10.39
C ALA A 129 -3.42 -9.04 -10.42
N GLY A 130 -2.14 -9.36 -10.19
CA GLY A 130 -1.05 -8.39 -10.16
C GLY A 130 -0.82 -7.71 -8.80
N GLN A 131 -1.63 -8.00 -7.78
CA GLN A 131 -1.42 -7.53 -6.42
C GLN A 131 -0.78 -8.61 -5.53
N THR A 132 -0.01 -8.18 -4.53
CA THR A 132 0.63 -9.05 -3.55
C THR A 132 0.26 -8.64 -2.13
N HIS A 133 0.04 -9.63 -1.27
CA HIS A 133 -0.15 -9.47 0.16
C HIS A 133 1.19 -9.43 0.86
N LYS A 134 1.35 -8.47 1.78
CA LYS A 134 2.55 -8.32 2.59
C LYS A 134 2.33 -8.86 3.99
N TRP A 135 3.00 -9.96 4.29
CA TRP A 135 2.89 -10.66 5.56
C TRP A 135 4.05 -10.26 6.44
N ARG A 136 3.76 -9.70 7.61
CA ARG A 136 4.77 -9.20 8.54
C ARG A 136 4.69 -9.94 9.87
N LEU A 137 5.83 -10.42 10.34
CA LEU A 137 5.93 -11.01 11.67
C LEU A 137 6.01 -9.93 12.76
N SER A 138 5.64 -10.33 13.97
CA SER A 138 5.84 -9.47 15.14
C SER A 138 7.33 -9.23 15.34
N GLY A 139 7.69 -8.01 15.75
CA GLY A 139 9.09 -7.64 16.00
C GLY A 139 9.74 -8.43 17.14
N LEU A 140 8.94 -9.09 17.98
CA LEU A 140 9.41 -10.00 19.02
C LEU A 140 9.92 -11.32 18.46
N LEU A 141 9.26 -11.85 17.42
CA LEU A 141 9.64 -13.11 16.80
C LEU A 141 10.76 -12.92 15.79
N GLN A 142 10.59 -11.99 14.84
CA GLN A 142 11.58 -11.79 13.80
C GLN A 142 11.46 -10.39 13.18
N LYS A 143 12.30 -9.46 13.66
CA LYS A 143 12.37 -8.06 13.20
C LYS A 143 13.08 -7.89 11.85
N GLY A 144 14.01 -8.79 11.55
CA GLY A 144 14.87 -8.74 10.36
C GLY A 144 16.21 -8.05 10.62
N CYS A 145 17.28 -8.55 9.98
CA CYS A 145 18.65 -8.02 10.13
C CYS A 145 18.76 -6.55 9.72
N GLU A 146 18.16 -6.15 8.60
CA GLU A 146 18.27 -4.82 8.05
C GLU A 146 17.58 -3.78 8.94
N ARG A 147 16.35 -4.09 9.38
CA ARG A 147 15.60 -3.25 10.33
C ARG A 147 16.27 -3.14 11.70
N SER A 148 16.92 -4.21 12.14
CA SER A 148 17.65 -4.20 13.41
C SER A 148 18.90 -3.32 13.30
N ARG A 149 19.62 -3.38 12.18
CA ARG A 149 20.76 -2.50 11.90
C ARG A 149 20.33 -1.04 11.81
N ALA A 150 19.23 -0.74 11.11
CA ALA A 150 18.71 0.62 11.03
C ALA A 150 18.37 1.19 12.41
N ALA A 151 17.62 0.42 13.22
CA ALA A 151 17.31 0.81 14.60
C ALA A 151 18.57 1.03 15.45
N LEU A 152 19.58 0.15 15.32
CA LEU A 152 20.86 0.32 16.02
C LEU A 152 21.59 1.61 15.60
N LEU A 153 21.59 1.93 14.30
CA LEU A 153 22.23 3.14 13.80
C LEU A 153 21.49 4.40 14.29
N ASP A 154 20.17 4.37 14.33
CA ASP A 154 19.36 5.46 14.88
C ASP A 154 19.62 5.65 16.38
N ASP A 155 19.65 4.55 17.15
CA ASP A 155 19.95 4.57 18.58
C ASP A 155 21.39 5.06 18.85
N LEU A 156 22.35 4.63 18.03
CA LEU A 156 23.74 5.09 18.11
C LEU A 156 23.85 6.57 17.78
N ALA A 157 23.18 7.04 16.73
CA ALA A 157 23.15 8.46 16.37
C ALA A 157 22.57 9.30 17.51
N LEU A 158 21.50 8.82 18.14
CA LEU A 158 20.90 9.46 19.31
C LEU A 158 21.86 9.49 20.51
N ALA A 159 22.50 8.35 20.83
CA ALA A 159 23.48 8.25 21.90
C ALA A 159 24.68 9.19 21.67
N LEU A 160 25.20 9.21 20.45
CA LEU A 160 26.31 10.08 20.05
C LEU A 160 25.92 11.55 20.13
N ARG A 161 24.70 11.91 19.73
CA ARG A 161 24.16 13.26 19.94
C ARG A 161 24.14 13.63 21.42
N PHE A 162 23.71 12.73 22.30
CA PHE A 162 23.75 13.01 23.74
C PHE A 162 25.19 13.19 24.21
N VAL A 163 26.12 12.31 23.84
CA VAL A 163 27.55 12.46 24.21
C VAL A 163 28.12 13.80 23.73
N LEU A 164 27.87 14.19 22.47
CA LEU A 164 28.41 15.43 21.92
C LEU A 164 27.72 16.70 22.45
N VAL A 165 26.42 16.66 22.74
CA VAL A 165 25.69 17.85 23.18
C VAL A 165 25.75 18.00 24.70
N THR A 166 25.45 16.94 25.45
CA THR A 166 25.37 16.99 26.92
C THR A 166 26.72 16.69 27.57
N ALA A 167 27.47 15.72 27.04
CA ALA A 167 28.75 15.34 27.64
C ALA A 167 29.94 16.19 27.14
N ARG A 168 29.84 17.01 26.09
CA ARG A 168 30.92 17.95 25.72
C ARG A 168 31.33 18.87 26.87
N ALA A 169 30.36 19.36 27.64
CA ALA A 169 30.61 20.15 28.84
C ALA A 169 31.24 19.34 30.00
N ARG A 170 31.32 18.01 29.92
CA ARG A 170 31.97 17.11 30.89
C ARG A 170 33.26 16.47 30.37
N LEU A 171 33.43 16.38 29.05
CA LEU A 171 34.64 15.83 28.42
C LEU A 171 35.78 16.85 28.43
N THR A 172 35.49 18.12 28.20
CA THR A 172 36.48 19.22 28.15
C THR A 172 36.02 20.40 29.02
N SER A 173 35.82 20.17 30.31
CA SER A 173 35.53 21.24 31.27
C SER A 173 36.71 21.50 32.21
N HIS A 174 36.79 22.73 32.69
CA HIS A 174 37.82 23.19 33.61
C HIS A 174 37.73 22.53 35.00
N PHE A 175 36.54 22.08 35.43
CA PHE A 175 36.32 21.58 36.80
C PHE A 175 36.19 20.04 36.89
N PHE A 176 35.70 19.37 35.85
CA PHE A 176 35.59 17.91 35.80
C PHE A 176 35.85 17.46 34.36
N SER A 177 37.10 17.12 34.06
CA SER A 177 37.54 16.66 32.73
C SER A 177 37.87 15.18 32.79
N LEU A 178 37.03 14.37 32.15
CA LEU A 178 37.28 12.94 31.94
C LEU A 178 38.62 12.71 31.21
N ALA A 179 38.99 13.60 30.29
CA ALA A 179 40.27 13.51 29.58
C ALA A 179 41.47 13.69 30.52
N GLN A 180 41.38 14.63 31.46
CA GLN A 180 42.44 14.87 32.42
C GLN A 180 42.52 13.74 33.46
N ALA A 181 41.37 13.22 33.90
CA ALA A 181 41.31 12.05 34.77
C ALA A 181 41.94 10.81 34.09
N ALA A 182 41.56 10.50 32.85
CA ALA A 182 42.14 9.40 32.08
C ALA A 182 43.65 9.56 31.86
N LYS A 183 44.11 10.77 31.50
CA LYS A 183 45.55 11.06 31.35
C LYS A 183 46.31 10.88 32.66
N SER A 184 45.74 11.31 33.78
CA SER A 184 46.34 11.13 35.11
C SER A 184 46.39 9.66 35.54
N LEU A 185 45.34 8.89 35.23
CA LEU A 185 45.30 7.45 35.47
C LEU A 185 46.39 6.74 34.66
N LEU A 186 46.50 7.04 33.37
CA LEU A 186 47.50 6.45 32.47
C LEU A 186 48.93 6.81 32.90
N SER A 187 49.17 8.07 33.26
CA SER A 187 50.46 8.49 33.82
C SER A 187 50.74 7.81 35.16
N GLY A 188 49.73 7.58 35.99
CA GLY A 188 49.86 6.86 37.25
C GLY A 188 50.22 5.39 37.04
N THR A 189 49.54 4.71 36.11
CA THR A 189 49.82 3.31 35.77
C THR A 189 51.20 3.14 35.14
N VAL A 190 51.63 4.05 34.28
CA VAL A 190 52.98 4.02 33.68
C VAL A 190 54.08 4.28 34.72
N LYS A 191 53.79 5.01 35.81
CA LYS A 191 54.75 5.22 36.91
C LYS A 191 54.81 4.06 37.91
N LEU A 192 53.80 3.20 37.90
CA LEU A 192 53.67 2.03 38.78
C LEU A 192 54.26 0.75 38.15
N LEU A 193 54.49 0.76 36.85
CA LEU A 193 55.03 -0.34 36.05
C LEU A 193 56.50 -0.08 35.75
#